data_AF-A0A7J2R4Z6-F1
#
_entry.id   AF-A0A7J2R4Z6-F1
#
_cell.length_a   1.000
_cell.length_b   1.000
_cell.length_c   1.000
_cell.angle_alpha   90.00
_cell.angle_beta   90.00
_cell.angle_gamma   90.00
#
_symmetry.space_group_name_H-M   'P 1'
#
loop_
_entity.id
_entity.type
_entity.pdbx_description
1 polymer ?
#
loop_
_entity_poly.entity_id
_entity_poly.type
_entity_poly.pdbx_seq_one_letter_code
_entity_poly.pdbx_strand_id
1 'polypeptide(L)'
;MNEKDSYNKELKDLRIEINTIDNNIIEFLNKRGIIAQKIGNLKKLLKIDVLQPKREIEIIDRIKMQSTILSSKSIEAIWKEITSACKLIQGFIDKVGYLGPKGTFTHQAALEYFPKAGTEFITFNNTLEIFENISKEL
;
A
#
# COMPACT_ATOMS: atom_id res chain seq x y z
N MET A 1 -26.68 26.77 26.42
CA MET A 1 -26.05 25.48 26.05
C MET A 1 -24.72 25.45 26.77
N ASN A 2 -24.39 24.40 27.54
CA ASN A 2 -23.11 24.39 28.27
C ASN A 2 -21.94 24.19 27.26
N GLU A 3 -20.73 24.61 27.63
CA GLU A 3 -19.55 24.53 26.76
C GLU A 3 -19.26 23.10 26.27
N LYS A 4 -19.57 22.09 27.10
CA LYS A 4 -19.40 20.67 26.78
C LYS A 4 -20.38 20.19 25.70
N ASP A 5 -21.62 20.67 25.71
CA ASP A 5 -22.63 20.35 24.70
C ASP A 5 -22.27 20.99 23.35
N SER A 6 -21.72 22.21 23.38
CA SER A 6 -21.20 22.88 22.17
C SER A 6 -20.01 22.13 21.58
N TYR A 7 -19.02 21.77 22.41
CA TYR A 7 -17.87 20.96 21.99
C TYR A 7 -18.29 19.62 21.38
N ASN A 8 -19.20 18.89 22.05
CA ASN A 8 -19.68 17.60 21.56
C ASN A 8 -20.41 17.71 20.22
N LYS A 9 -21.16 18.81 20.01
CA LYS A 9 -21.83 19.08 18.74
C LYS A 9 -20.81 19.36 17.63
N GLU A 10 -19.86 20.27 17.86
CA GLU A 10 -18.82 20.60 16.88
C GLU A 10 -17.98 19.37 16.50
N LEU A 11 -17.56 18.58 17.50
CA LEU A 11 -16.85 17.32 17.27
C LEU A 11 -17.68 16.33 16.44
N LYS A 12 -18.99 16.25 16.67
CA LYS A 12 -19.88 15.39 15.90
C LYS A 12 -19.96 15.85 14.45
N ASP A 13 -20.11 17.15 14.22
CA ASP A 13 -20.23 17.73 12.89
C ASP A 13 -18.93 17.49 12.08
N LEU A 14 -17.75 17.73 12.68
CA LEU A 14 -16.46 17.42 12.05
C LEU A 14 -16.29 15.93 11.70
N ARG A 15 -16.79 15.01 12.53
CA ARG A 15 -16.76 13.57 12.23
C ARG A 15 -17.66 13.21 11.05
N ILE A 16 -18.79 13.90 10.87
CA ILE A 16 -19.66 13.70 9.70
C ILE A 16 -18.94 14.15 8.43
N GLU A 17 -18.19 15.25 8.49
CA GLU A 17 -17.36 15.71 7.38
C GLU A 17 -16.27 14.68 7.02
N ILE A 18 -15.56 14.15 8.03
CA ILE A 18 -14.57 13.07 7.82
C ILE A 18 -15.21 11.85 7.16
N ASN A 19 -16.35 11.38 7.66
CA ASN A 19 -17.04 10.22 7.08
C ASN A 19 -17.40 10.46 5.61
N THR A 20 -17.78 11.68 5.25
CA THR A 20 -18.08 12.04 3.86
C THR A 20 -16.83 11.97 2.99
N ILE A 21 -15.69 12.46 3.49
CA ILE A 21 -14.40 12.36 2.81
C ILE A 21 -13.99 10.89 2.67
N ASP A 22 -14.14 10.07 3.70
CA ASP A 22 -13.78 8.64 3.68
C ASP A 22 -14.57 7.86 2.63
N ASN A 23 -15.88 8.14 2.50
CA ASN A 23 -16.70 7.57 1.44
C ASN A 23 -16.18 7.93 0.04
N ASN A 24 -15.78 9.19 -0.15
CA ASN A 24 -15.20 9.65 -1.42
C ASN A 24 -13.85 8.98 -1.68
N ILE A 25 -13.00 8.81 -0.65
CA ILE A 25 -11.71 8.11 -0.76
C ILE A 25 -11.95 6.68 -1.26
N ILE A 26 -12.89 5.95 -0.67
CA ILE A 26 -13.23 4.59 -1.11
C ILE A 26 -13.75 4.58 -2.56
N GLU A 27 -14.58 5.54 -2.95
CA GLU A 27 -15.05 5.66 -4.34
C GLU A 27 -13.88 5.88 -5.32
N PHE A 28 -12.92 6.75 -4.98
CA PHE A 28 -11.73 6.97 -5.80
C PHE A 28 -10.81 5.76 -5.85
N LEU A 29 -10.66 5.04 -4.74
CA LEU A 29 -9.89 3.79 -4.70
C LEU A 29 -10.54 2.71 -5.57
N ASN A 30 -11.86 2.57 -5.56
CA ASN A 30 -12.60 1.66 -6.44
C ASN A 30 -12.38 2.01 -7.91
N LYS A 31 -12.51 3.30 -8.28
CA LYS A 31 -12.21 3.77 -9.64
C LYS A 31 -10.77 3.45 -10.04
N ARG A 32 -9.79 3.67 -9.16
CA ARG A 32 -8.39 3.33 -9.40
C ARG A 32 -8.20 1.82 -9.58
N GLY A 33 -8.85 0.99 -8.78
CA GLY A 33 -8.81 -0.47 -8.88
C GLY A 33 -9.34 -0.98 -10.22
N ILE A 34 -10.47 -0.45 -10.71
CA ILE A 34 -11.02 -0.77 -12.03
C ILE A 34 -10.01 -0.43 -13.14
N ILE A 35 -9.35 0.72 -13.06
CA ILE A 35 -8.30 1.11 -14.02
C ILE A 35 -7.10 0.16 -13.92
N ALA A 36 -6.66 -0.19 -12.71
CA ALA A 36 -5.58 -1.14 -12.49
C ALA A 36 -5.89 -2.52 -13.10
N GLN A 37 -7.12 -3.00 -12.98
CA GLN A 37 -7.56 -4.24 -13.61
C GLN A 37 -7.44 -4.17 -15.15
N LYS A 38 -7.88 -3.06 -15.76
CA LYS A 38 -7.73 -2.85 -17.21
C LYS A 38 -6.26 -2.82 -17.64
N ILE A 39 -5.40 -2.14 -16.86
CA ILE A 39 -3.95 -2.12 -17.09
C ILE A 39 -3.38 -3.55 -16.99
N GLY A 40 -3.77 -4.32 -15.99
CA GLY A 40 -3.35 -5.71 -15.83
C GLY A 40 -3.70 -6.58 -17.05
N ASN A 41 -4.90 -6.41 -17.60
CA ASN A 41 -5.32 -7.12 -18.81
C ASN A 41 -4.46 -6.74 -20.02
N LEU A 42 -4.16 -5.45 -20.21
CA LEU A 42 -3.26 -4.98 -21.27
C LEU A 42 -1.85 -5.54 -21.12
N LYS A 43 -1.31 -5.54 -19.90
CA LYS A 43 0.00 -6.10 -19.59
C LYS A 43 0.07 -7.60 -19.91
N LYS A 44 -0.96 -8.36 -19.54
CA LYS A 44 -1.06 -9.80 -19.86
C LYS A 44 -1.06 -10.06 -21.36
N LEU A 45 -1.80 -9.27 -22.14
CA LEU A 45 -1.84 -9.40 -23.61
C LEU A 45 -0.46 -9.19 -24.25
N LEU A 46 0.31 -8.24 -23.74
CA LEU A 46 1.64 -7.89 -24.25
C LEU A 46 2.80 -8.62 -23.54
N LYS A 47 2.50 -9.54 -22.61
CA LYS A 47 3.48 -10.22 -21.74
C LYS A 47 4.43 -9.23 -21.04
N ILE A 48 3.89 -8.10 -20.59
CA ILE A 48 4.61 -7.07 -19.82
C ILE A 48 4.46 -7.38 -18.33
N ASP A 49 5.54 -7.23 -17.56
CA ASP A 49 5.51 -7.46 -16.13
C ASP A 49 4.61 -6.47 -15.36
N VAL A 50 3.94 -7.01 -14.34
CA VAL A 50 3.11 -6.19 -13.44
C VAL A 50 4.00 -5.27 -12.60
N LEU A 51 5.11 -5.80 -12.06
CA LEU A 51 6.07 -5.05 -11.28
C LEU A 51 6.88 -4.11 -12.18
N GLN A 52 6.76 -2.81 -11.93
CA GLN A 52 7.50 -1.78 -12.67
C GLN A 52 8.03 -0.73 -11.68
N PRO A 53 9.16 -0.99 -11.00
CA PRO A 53 9.62 -0.18 -9.87
C PRO A 53 9.80 1.30 -10.22
N LYS A 54 10.32 1.60 -11.41
CA LYS A 54 10.46 2.97 -11.92
C LYS A 54 9.12 3.71 -11.93
N ARG A 55 8.05 3.05 -12.39
CA ARG A 55 6.71 3.63 -12.44
C ARG A 55 6.16 3.89 -11.03
N GLU A 56 6.43 3.01 -10.08
CA GLU A 56 6.00 3.19 -8.69
C GLU A 56 6.66 4.42 -8.04
N ILE A 57 7.96 4.58 -8.23
CA ILE A 57 8.73 5.76 -7.76
C ILE A 57 8.14 7.04 -8.36
N GLU A 58 7.91 7.08 -9.67
CA GLU A 58 7.32 8.24 -10.36
C GLU A 58 5.93 8.61 -9.80
N ILE A 59 5.09 7.62 -9.46
CA ILE A 59 3.77 7.88 -8.87
C ILE A 59 3.95 8.54 -7.50
N ILE A 60 4.79 7.95 -6.65
CA ILE A 60 4.99 8.38 -5.27
C ILE A 60 5.57 9.80 -5.24
N ASP A 61 6.60 10.08 -6.02
CA ASP A 61 7.26 11.39 -6.05
C ASP A 61 6.30 12.49 -6.52
N ARG A 62 5.50 12.19 -7.55
CA ARG A 62 4.47 13.13 -8.03
C ARG A 62 3.43 13.45 -6.95
N ILE A 63 2.96 12.45 -6.20
CA ILE A 63 1.92 12.67 -5.18
C ILE A 63 2.48 13.32 -3.92
N LYS A 64 3.71 13.02 -3.50
CA LYS A 64 4.37 13.69 -2.38
C LYS A 64 4.36 15.20 -2.54
N MET A 65 4.61 15.69 -3.75
CA MET A 65 4.62 17.13 -4.07
C MET A 65 3.24 17.79 -3.97
N GLN A 66 2.15 17.02 -3.98
CA GLN A 66 0.78 17.54 -3.92
C GLN A 66 0.25 17.69 -2.49
N SER A 67 0.85 17.00 -1.52
CA SER A 67 0.41 17.06 -0.13
C SER A 67 0.97 18.29 0.57
N THR A 68 0.08 19.08 1.18
CA THR A 68 0.45 20.27 1.97
C THR A 68 0.32 20.06 3.47
N ILE A 69 -0.46 19.07 3.90
CA ILE A 69 -0.75 18.79 5.32
C ILE A 69 0.00 17.53 5.79
N LEU A 70 -0.08 16.43 5.03
CA LEU A 70 0.59 15.18 5.39
C LEU A 70 2.05 15.22 4.97
N SER A 71 2.92 14.69 5.83
CA SER A 71 4.35 14.58 5.53
C SER A 71 4.60 13.69 4.31
N SER A 72 5.69 13.95 3.58
CA SER A 72 6.08 13.11 2.43
C SER A 72 6.25 11.64 2.79
N LYS A 73 6.70 11.34 4.03
CA LYS A 73 6.83 9.96 4.53
C LYS A 73 5.46 9.29 4.71
N SER A 74 4.48 10.01 5.27
CA SER A 74 3.12 9.50 5.45
C SER A 74 2.45 9.23 4.10
N ILE A 75 2.57 10.15 3.15
CA ILE A 75 2.05 9.99 1.79
C ILE A 75 2.68 8.79 1.09
N GLU A 76 4.00 8.63 1.20
CA GLU A 76 4.70 7.48 0.65
C GLU A 76 4.16 6.16 1.19
N ALA A 77 4.00 6.03 2.51
CA ALA A 77 3.49 4.82 3.13
C ALA A 77 2.08 4.48 2.63
N ILE A 78 1.19 5.47 2.58
CA ILE A 78 -0.19 5.29 2.08
C ILE A 78 -0.18 4.85 0.60
N TRP A 79 0.63 5.51 -0.24
CA TRP A 79 0.66 5.18 -1.67
C TRP A 79 1.35 3.85 -1.99
N LYS A 80 2.29 3.41 -1.16
CA LYS A 80 2.87 2.06 -1.24
C LYS A 80 1.80 0.99 -1.01
N GLU A 81 0.97 1.12 0.03
CA GLU A 81 -0.16 0.20 0.28
C GLU A 81 -1.17 0.20 -0.86
N ILE A 82 -1.59 1.38 -1.32
CA ILE A 82 -2.55 1.51 -2.44
C ILE A 82 -2.00 0.91 -3.74
N THR A 83 -0.70 1.06 -4.00
CA THR A 83 -0.05 0.51 -5.19
C THR A 83 0.08 -1.00 -5.09
N SER A 84 0.48 -1.51 -3.93
CA SER A 84 0.58 -2.94 -3.66
C SER A 84 -0.78 -3.65 -3.78
N ALA A 85 -1.84 -3.09 -3.20
CA ALA A 85 -3.20 -3.57 -3.38
C ALA A 85 -3.63 -3.64 -4.86
N CYS A 86 -3.21 -2.67 -5.68
CA CYS A 86 -3.51 -2.67 -7.11
C CYS A 86 -2.66 -3.64 -7.92
N LYS A 87 -1.45 -4.00 -7.47
CA LYS A 87 -0.69 -5.13 -8.05
C LYS A 87 -1.41 -6.45 -7.79
N LEU A 88 -1.97 -6.63 -6.59
CA LEU A 88 -2.78 -7.81 -6.27
C LEU A 88 -3.99 -7.96 -7.19
N ILE A 89 -4.70 -6.87 -7.50
CA ILE A 89 -5.81 -6.87 -8.48
C ILE A 89 -5.36 -7.36 -9.87
N GLN A 90 -4.12 -7.08 -10.25
CA GLN A 90 -3.54 -7.53 -11.53
C GLN A 90 -3.10 -9.01 -11.50
N GLY A 91 -3.11 -9.64 -10.32
CA GLY A 91 -2.68 -11.01 -10.07
C GLY A 91 -1.23 -11.15 -9.64
N PHE A 92 -0.59 -10.07 -9.16
CA PHE A 92 0.79 -10.07 -8.69
C PHE A 92 0.84 -10.00 -7.16
N ILE A 93 1.66 -10.85 -6.54
CA ILE A 93 1.88 -10.90 -5.09
C ILE A 93 3.37 -10.62 -4.85
N ASP A 94 3.68 -9.60 -4.05
CA ASP A 94 5.04 -9.33 -3.62
C ASP A 94 5.48 -10.41 -2.63
N LYS A 95 6.66 -11.02 -2.85
CA LYS A 95 7.21 -12.01 -1.91
C LYS A 95 8.33 -11.39 -1.11
N VAL A 96 8.18 -11.38 0.21
CA VAL A 96 9.17 -10.82 1.14
C VAL A 96 9.64 -11.92 2.06
N GLY A 97 10.89 -12.36 1.88
CA GLY A 97 11.55 -13.31 2.76
C GLY A 97 12.13 -12.63 4.00
N TYR A 98 12.00 -13.28 5.16
CA TYR A 98 12.66 -12.86 6.40
C TYR A 98 13.30 -14.04 7.13
N LEU A 99 14.39 -13.77 7.84
CA LEU A 99 15.16 -14.79 8.56
C LEU A 99 14.55 -15.13 9.92
N GLY A 100 14.37 -16.41 10.23
CA GLY A 100 13.86 -16.87 11.52
C GLY A 100 12.33 -16.88 11.61
N PRO A 101 11.76 -17.39 12.72
CA PRO A 101 10.32 -17.65 12.84
C PRO A 101 9.46 -16.38 12.92
N LYS A 102 8.15 -16.54 12.81
CA LYS A 102 7.19 -15.45 13.03
C LYS A 102 7.39 -14.84 14.42
N GLY A 103 7.46 -13.51 14.49
CA GLY A 103 7.59 -12.76 15.75
C GLY A 103 9.03 -12.35 16.11
N THR A 104 10.03 -12.70 15.30
CA THR A 104 11.39 -12.17 15.45
C THR A 104 11.50 -10.70 15.02
N PHE A 105 12.64 -10.08 15.32
CA PHE A 105 12.95 -8.71 14.89
C PHE A 105 12.95 -8.55 13.36
N THR A 106 13.42 -9.55 12.63
CA THR A 106 13.41 -9.57 11.15
C THR A 106 11.99 -9.70 10.60
N HIS A 107 11.11 -10.46 11.26
CA HIS A 107 9.68 -10.49 10.93
C HIS A 107 9.03 -9.13 11.18
N GLN A 108 9.32 -8.48 12.32
CA GLN A 108 8.79 -7.15 12.63
C GLN A 108 9.29 -6.09 11.63
N ALA A 109 10.58 -6.11 11.29
CA ALA A 109 11.16 -5.24 10.28
C ALA A 109 10.48 -5.45 8.92
N ALA A 110 10.25 -6.70 8.50
CA ALA A 110 9.55 -6.98 7.26
C ALA A 110 8.14 -6.34 7.24
N LEU A 111 7.38 -6.46 8.33
CA LEU A 111 6.04 -5.85 8.45
C LEU A 111 6.05 -4.31 8.52
N GLU A 112 7.17 -3.70 8.89
CA GLU A 112 7.33 -2.25 8.98
C GLU A 112 7.74 -1.63 7.65
N TYR A 113 8.65 -2.28 6.91
CA TYR A 113 9.24 -1.73 5.69
C TYR A 113 8.47 -2.08 4.41
N PHE A 114 7.73 -3.18 4.39
CA PHE A 114 7.00 -3.63 3.21
C PHE A 114 5.49 -3.44 3.37
N PRO A 115 4.78 -3.14 2.26
CA PRO A 115 3.33 -3.07 2.27
C PRO A 115 2.73 -4.38 2.78
N LYS A 116 1.63 -4.29 3.52
CA LYS A 116 0.90 -5.49 3.96
C LYS A 116 -0.08 -5.94 2.88
N ALA A 117 -0.69 -5.01 2.17
CA ALA A 117 -1.59 -5.34 1.07
C ALA A 117 -0.82 -6.03 -0.06
N GLY A 118 -1.26 -7.21 -0.49
CA GLY A 118 -0.67 -7.90 -1.65
C GLY A 118 0.74 -8.47 -1.45
N THR A 119 1.21 -8.56 -0.20
CA THR A 119 2.52 -9.12 0.15
C THR A 119 2.38 -10.45 0.89
N GLU A 120 3.13 -11.44 0.45
CA GLU A 120 3.34 -12.71 1.15
C GLU A 120 4.67 -12.66 1.91
N PHE A 121 4.59 -12.75 3.25
CA PHE A 121 5.77 -12.79 4.12
C PHE A 121 6.17 -14.24 4.40
N ILE A 122 7.37 -14.61 3.97
CA ILE A 122 7.86 -15.99 3.98
C ILE A 122 9.03 -16.10 4.96
N THR A 123 8.95 -17.05 5.88
CA THR A 123 10.00 -17.34 6.86
C THR A 123 11.02 -18.31 6.27
N PHE A 124 12.30 -18.07 6.56
CA PHE A 124 13.42 -18.90 6.15
C PHE A 124 14.36 -19.16 7.31
N ASN A 125 15.00 -20.32 7.35
CA ASN A 125 15.85 -20.71 8.47
C ASN A 125 17.28 -20.17 8.35
N ASN A 126 17.70 -19.85 7.13
CA ASN A 126 19.02 -19.28 6.85
C ASN A 126 18.94 -18.33 5.64
N THR A 127 19.98 -17.52 5.47
CA THR A 127 20.02 -16.51 4.39
C THR A 127 20.13 -17.13 2.99
N LEU A 128 20.73 -18.31 2.85
CA LEU A 128 20.84 -18.99 1.55
C LEU A 128 19.45 -19.35 1.01
N GLU A 129 18.58 -19.90 1.86
CA GLU A 129 17.20 -20.22 1.49
C GLU A 129 16.43 -18.96 1.01
N ILE A 130 16.68 -17.79 1.61
CA ILE A 130 16.07 -16.53 1.16
C ILE A 130 16.48 -16.23 -0.28
N PHE A 131 17.78 -16.27 -0.59
CA PHE A 131 18.26 -16.00 -1.94
C PHE A 131 17.72 -17.02 -2.94
N GLU A 132 17.78 -18.31 -2.64
CA GLU A 132 17.32 -19.37 -3.55
C GLU A 132 15.83 -19.27 -3.90
N ASN A 133 15.00 -18.77 -2.98
CA ASN A 133 13.55 -18.76 -3.12
C ASN A 133 12.95 -17.39 -3.49
N ILE A 134 13.65 -16.29 -3.21
CA ILE A 134 13.17 -14.93 -3.51
C ILE A 134 13.89 -14.30 -4.72
N SER A 135 15.18 -14.58 -4.93
CA SER A 135 16.01 -13.82 -5.90
C SER A 135 15.95 -14.30 -7.35
N LYS A 136 15.08 -15.25 -7.70
CA LYS A 136 15.04 -15.85 -9.05
C LYS A 136 14.54 -14.93 -10.19
N GLU A 137 14.22 -13.67 -9.91
CA GLU A 137 13.74 -12.69 -10.90
C GLU A 137 14.42 -11.31 -10.75
N LEU A 138 15.76 -11.29 -10.66
CA LEU A 138 16.58 -10.08 -10.86
C LEU A 138 17.53 -10.26 -12.04
#